data_AF-A0A3D2LAN6-F1
#
_entry.id   AF-A0A3D2LAN6-F1
#
_cell.length_a   1.000
_cell.length_b   1.000
_cell.length_c   1.000
_cell.angle_alpha   90.00
_cell.angle_beta   90.00
_cell.angle_gamma   90.00
#
_symmetry.space_group_name_H-M   'P 1'
#
loop_
_entity.id
_entity.type
_entity.pdbx_description
1 polymer ?
#
loop_
_entity_poly.entity_id
_entity_poly.type
_entity_poly.pdbx_seq_one_letter_code
_entity_poly.pdbx_strand_id
1 'polypeptide(L)'
;GAAPVGTVAEQGPFAPNAYLRACYGIRVSNSPIVDKDGWVVNYKPIVVVNGIPLAAAPANDVCLTSGFGQRFGRRHDGIDLQSRPAGTIYASAPGKIIESRVSTGYGNMVLIDHGKG
;
A
#
# COMPACT_ATOMS: atom_id res chain seq x y z
N GLY A 1 7.00 19.63 -29.90
CA GLY A 1 6.42 20.39 -28.78
C GLY A 1 7.03 19.88 -27.50
N ALA A 2 7.51 20.77 -26.63
CA ALA A 2 8.00 20.36 -25.32
C ALA A 2 6.86 19.73 -24.52
N ALA A 3 7.13 18.59 -23.88
CA ALA A 3 6.17 17.96 -22.98
C ALA A 3 5.80 18.96 -21.86
N PRO A 4 4.53 19.04 -21.45
CA PRO A 4 4.16 19.88 -20.31
C PRO A 4 4.99 19.44 -19.11
N VAL A 5 5.73 20.38 -18.53
CA VAL A 5 6.43 20.19 -17.26
C VAL A 5 5.35 19.97 -16.22
N GLY A 6 5.05 18.70 -15.94
CA GLY A 6 4.03 18.32 -14.98
C GLY A 6 4.40 18.93 -13.63
N THR A 7 3.55 19.82 -13.13
CA THR A 7 3.62 20.33 -11.77
C THR A 7 3.57 19.13 -10.84
N VAL A 8 4.69 18.86 -10.14
CA VAL A 8 4.70 17.86 -9.08
C VAL A 8 3.80 18.42 -7.98
N ALA A 9 2.70 17.71 -7.68
CA ALA A 9 1.85 18.09 -6.55
C ALA A 9 2.69 18.09 -5.27
N GLU A 10 2.52 19.11 -4.43
CA GLU A 10 3.20 19.18 -3.14
C GLU A 10 2.88 17.94 -2.29
N GLN A 11 3.87 17.45 -1.54
CA GLN A 11 3.68 16.31 -0.65
C GLN A 11 2.62 16.67 0.40
N GLY A 12 1.52 15.92 0.41
CA GLY A 12 0.48 16.08 1.41
C GLY A 12 0.95 15.69 2.82
N PRO A 13 0.12 15.93 3.85
CA PRO A 13 0.48 15.72 5.27
C PRO A 13 0.63 14.24 5.67
N PHE A 14 0.57 13.32 4.72
CA PHE A 14 0.61 11.88 5.01
C PHE A 14 1.98 11.47 5.57
N ALA A 15 1.95 10.96 6.79
CA ALA A 15 3.04 10.24 7.41
C ALA A 15 2.60 8.77 7.59
N PRO A 16 3.33 7.79 7.04
CA PRO A 16 3.00 6.38 7.24
C PRO A 16 3.15 5.97 8.70
N ASN A 17 2.25 5.09 9.16
CA ASN A 17 2.35 4.47 10.48
C ASN A 17 3.74 3.83 10.69
N ALA A 18 4.35 4.07 11.85
CA ALA A 18 5.65 3.47 12.20
C ALA A 18 5.59 1.95 12.40
N TYR A 19 4.39 1.41 12.64
CA TYR A 19 4.12 0.01 12.91
C TYR A 19 2.92 -0.46 12.11
N LEU A 20 2.89 -1.74 11.76
CA LEU A 20 1.73 -2.40 11.16
C LEU A 20 1.38 -3.63 12.00
N ARG A 21 0.09 -3.85 12.23
CA ARG A 21 -0.43 -5.02 12.96
C ARG A 21 -1.18 -5.95 12.02
N ALA A 22 -1.07 -7.26 12.24
CA ALA A 22 -2.02 -8.22 11.68
C ALA A 22 -3.42 -7.99 12.27
N CYS A 23 -4.46 -8.11 11.45
CA CYS A 23 -5.84 -7.95 11.93
C CYS A 23 -6.20 -9.02 12.95
N TYR A 24 -6.87 -8.61 14.02
CA TYR A 24 -7.33 -9.50 15.07
C TYR A 24 -8.58 -10.29 14.65
N GLY A 25 -8.76 -11.48 15.22
CA GLY A 25 -9.96 -12.30 15.03
C GLY A 25 -10.06 -12.99 13.66
N ILE A 26 -9.02 -12.92 12.84
CA ILE A 26 -8.95 -13.60 11.55
C ILE A 26 -7.59 -14.30 11.36
N ARG A 27 -7.55 -15.32 10.51
CA ARG A 27 -6.30 -15.91 10.04
C ARG A 27 -5.75 -15.09 8.86
N VAL A 28 -4.69 -14.34 9.10
CA VAL A 28 -3.97 -13.59 8.05
C VAL A 28 -3.27 -14.59 7.11
N SER A 29 -3.59 -14.53 5.82
CA SER A 29 -2.92 -15.35 4.80
C SER A 29 -1.58 -14.72 4.42
N ASN A 30 -0.55 -15.52 4.13
CA ASN A 30 0.81 -15.02 3.82
C ASN A 30 1.32 -14.00 4.84
N SER A 31 0.99 -14.21 6.12
CA SER A 31 1.33 -13.27 7.17
C SER A 31 2.86 -13.13 7.28
N PRO A 32 3.40 -11.91 7.33
CA PRO A 32 4.77 -11.70 7.78
C PRO A 32 4.90 -12.14 9.25
N ILE A 33 6.14 -12.28 9.74
CA ILE A 33 6.38 -12.62 11.14
C ILE A 33 5.78 -11.54 12.03
N VAL A 34 4.96 -11.94 12.99
CA VAL A 34 4.37 -11.05 14.00
C VAL A 34 4.80 -11.46 15.41
N ASP A 35 4.83 -10.49 16.33
CA ASP A 35 5.05 -10.75 17.75
C ASP A 35 3.79 -11.30 18.44
N LYS A 36 3.87 -11.52 19.77
CA LYS A 36 2.76 -12.04 20.58
C LYS A 36 1.51 -11.15 20.58
N ASP A 37 1.65 -9.87 20.31
CA ASP A 37 0.56 -8.89 20.29
C ASP A 37 0.02 -8.67 18.86
N GLY A 38 0.67 -9.30 17.86
CA GLY A 38 0.29 -9.27 16.45
C GLY A 38 0.98 -8.16 15.64
N TRP A 39 1.99 -7.48 16.19
CA TRP A 39 2.75 -6.47 15.47
C TRP A 39 3.74 -7.12 14.51
N VAL A 40 3.80 -6.60 13.28
CA VAL A 40 4.76 -7.07 12.28
C VAL A 40 6.18 -6.77 12.73
N VAL A 41 6.98 -7.81 12.89
CA VAL A 41 8.38 -7.71 13.33
C VAL A 41 9.22 -7.16 12.18
N ASN A 42 10.16 -6.26 12.49
CA ASN A 42 11.04 -5.59 11.52
C ASN A 42 10.27 -4.84 10.42
N TYR A 43 9.08 -4.34 10.72
CA TYR A 43 8.30 -3.55 9.77
C TYR A 43 9.09 -2.33 9.28
N LYS A 44 9.07 -2.13 7.97
CA LYS A 44 9.67 -0.98 7.31
C LYS A 44 8.54 -0.08 6.80
N PRO A 45 8.24 1.05 7.46
CA PRO A 45 7.17 1.94 7.03
C PRO A 45 7.45 2.57 5.66
N ILE A 46 8.73 2.71 5.32
CA ILE A 46 9.22 3.16 4.02
C ILE A 46 10.09 2.06 3.41
N VAL A 47 9.81 1.71 2.16
CA VAL A 47 10.62 0.81 1.33
C VAL A 47 11.15 1.59 0.14
N VAL A 48 12.44 1.45 -0.16
CA VAL A 48 13.07 2.14 -1.30
C VAL A 48 13.18 1.18 -2.49
N VAL A 49 12.54 1.53 -3.61
CA VAL A 49 12.58 0.75 -4.86
C VAL A 49 13.08 1.67 -5.97
N ASN A 50 14.16 1.29 -6.66
CA ASN A 50 14.81 2.09 -7.69
C ASN A 50 15.12 3.55 -7.26
N GLY A 51 15.38 3.75 -5.95
CA GLY A 51 15.62 5.06 -5.37
C GLY A 51 14.37 5.93 -5.18
N ILE A 52 13.17 5.35 -5.25
CA ILE A 52 11.91 5.99 -4.83
C ILE A 52 11.52 5.45 -3.45
N PRO A 53 11.41 6.30 -2.41
CA PRO A 53 10.84 5.90 -1.14
C PRO A 53 9.32 5.75 -1.26
N LEU A 54 8.80 4.56 -1.00
CA LEU A 54 7.39 4.21 -1.03
C LEU A 54 6.91 3.93 0.39
N ALA A 55 5.76 4.50 0.77
CA ALA A 55 5.03 4.05 1.96
C ALA A 55 4.58 2.60 1.77
N ALA A 56 5.00 1.72 2.68
CA ALA A 56 4.66 0.29 2.62
C ALA A 56 3.16 0.04 2.83
N ALA A 57 2.51 0.88 3.65
CA ALA A 57 1.06 0.91 3.83
C ALA A 57 0.56 2.35 3.56
N PRO A 58 -0.11 2.61 2.42
CA PRO A 58 -0.55 3.95 2.05
C PRO A 58 -1.89 4.35 2.72
N ALA A 59 -2.06 4.00 3.99
CA ALA A 59 -3.22 4.34 4.80
C ALA A 59 -2.86 4.23 6.29
N ASN A 60 -3.50 5.07 7.11
CA ASN A 60 -3.39 5.02 8.57
C ASN A 60 -4.61 4.32 9.18
N ASP A 61 -4.52 3.94 10.46
CA ASP A 61 -5.58 3.20 11.17
C ASP A 61 -6.06 1.93 10.43
N VAL A 62 -5.09 1.16 9.93
CA VAL A 62 -5.31 -0.09 9.21
C VAL A 62 -4.62 -1.28 9.88
N CYS A 63 -5.11 -2.47 9.62
CA CYS A 63 -4.44 -3.73 9.92
C CYS A 63 -4.30 -4.61 8.68
N LEU A 64 -3.31 -5.51 8.68
CA LEU A 64 -3.02 -6.43 7.59
C LEU A 64 -3.95 -7.65 7.65
N THR A 65 -4.68 -7.93 6.58
CA THR A 65 -5.54 -9.13 6.45
C THR A 65 -4.94 -10.21 5.56
N SER A 66 -4.04 -9.84 4.63
CA SER A 66 -3.30 -10.79 3.78
C SER A 66 -1.99 -10.19 3.29
N GLY A 67 -0.89 -10.94 3.33
CA GLY A 67 0.41 -10.55 2.77
C GLY A 67 0.61 -10.97 1.30
N PHE A 68 1.71 -10.52 0.72
CA PHE A 68 2.15 -10.89 -0.63
C PHE A 68 2.55 -12.37 -0.71
N GLY A 69 2.23 -13.05 -1.80
CA GLY A 69 2.66 -14.43 -2.05
C GLY A 69 1.53 -15.35 -2.51
N GLN A 70 1.74 -16.66 -2.46
CA GLN A 70 0.75 -17.63 -2.97
C GLN A 70 -0.43 -17.79 -2.01
N ARG A 71 -1.66 -17.65 -2.50
CA ARG A 71 -2.90 -17.78 -1.71
C ARG A 71 -3.95 -18.59 -2.50
N PHE A 72 -4.37 -19.74 -1.97
CA PHE A 72 -5.39 -20.61 -2.57
C PHE A 72 -5.11 -20.99 -4.04
N GLY A 73 -3.87 -21.34 -4.37
CA GLY A 73 -3.50 -21.71 -5.74
C GLY A 73 -3.41 -20.54 -6.72
N ARG A 74 -3.62 -19.30 -6.27
CA ARG A 74 -3.39 -18.08 -7.05
C ARG A 74 -2.32 -17.21 -6.40
N ARG A 75 -1.63 -16.42 -7.21
CA ARG A 75 -0.65 -15.45 -6.73
C ARG A 75 -1.37 -14.21 -6.19
N HIS A 76 -1.02 -13.77 -4.99
CA HIS A 76 -1.48 -12.54 -4.38
C HIS A 76 -0.38 -11.48 -4.56
N ASP A 77 -0.56 -10.64 -5.57
CA ASP A 77 0.41 -9.64 -6.05
C ASP A 77 0.41 -8.33 -5.25
N GLY A 78 -0.05 -8.38 -3.99
CA GLY A 78 -0.12 -7.22 -3.13
C GLY A 78 -0.30 -7.59 -1.67
N ILE A 79 -0.63 -6.58 -0.88
CA ILE A 79 -1.04 -6.73 0.52
C ILE A 79 -2.46 -6.23 0.68
N ASP A 80 -3.24 -6.89 1.54
CA ASP A 80 -4.60 -6.47 1.87
C ASP A 80 -4.60 -5.76 3.22
N LEU A 81 -5.05 -4.51 3.22
CA LEU A 81 -5.19 -3.68 4.40
C LEU A 81 -6.67 -3.42 4.67
N GLN A 82 -7.07 -3.53 5.93
CA GLN A 82 -8.43 -3.26 6.37
C GLN A 82 -8.46 -2.06 7.30
N SER A 83 -9.38 -1.14 7.02
CA SER A 83 -9.78 -0.05 7.91
C SER A 83 -11.26 -0.18 8.23
N ARG A 84 -11.62 0.03 9.50
CA ARG A 84 -13.01 0.13 9.96
C ARG A 84 -13.10 1.22 11.04
N PRO A 85 -13.74 2.38 10.78
CA PRO A 85 -14.49 2.77 9.56
C PRO A 85 -13.60 2.95 8.33
N ALA A 86 -14.19 3.23 7.16
CA ALA A 86 -13.41 3.53 5.95
C ALA A 86 -12.53 4.77 6.17
N GLY A 87 -11.25 4.65 5.86
CA GLY A 87 -10.25 5.71 6.00
C GLY A 87 -9.78 6.28 4.67
N THR A 88 -8.99 7.36 4.74
CA THR A 88 -8.33 7.95 3.57
C THR A 88 -7.22 7.04 3.05
N ILE A 89 -7.20 6.82 1.74
CA ILE A 89 -6.11 6.15 1.03
C ILE A 89 -5.22 7.22 0.39
N TYR A 90 -3.92 7.10 0.57
CA TYR A 90 -2.91 8.02 0.05
C TYR A 90 -2.14 7.38 -1.11
N ALA A 91 -1.34 8.18 -1.83
CA ALA A 91 -0.33 7.63 -2.73
C ALA A 91 0.91 7.21 -1.93
N SER A 92 1.55 6.10 -2.27
CA SER A 92 2.77 5.66 -1.59
C SER A 92 3.97 6.58 -1.82
N ALA A 93 3.98 7.34 -2.91
CA ALA A 93 5.00 8.32 -3.26
C ALA A 93 4.42 9.36 -4.24
N PRO A 94 5.14 10.47 -4.53
CA PRO A 94 4.79 11.36 -5.65
C PRO A 94 4.75 10.60 -6.98
N GLY A 95 3.83 10.96 -7.87
CA GLY A 95 3.68 10.29 -9.14
C GLY A 95 2.56 10.88 -9.99
N LYS A 96 2.31 10.24 -11.13
CA LYS A 96 1.24 10.59 -12.07
C LYS A 96 0.17 9.51 -12.07
N ILE A 97 -1.09 9.90 -11.90
CA ILE A 97 -2.21 9.00 -12.15
C ILE A 97 -2.21 8.65 -13.64
N ILE A 98 -2.09 7.36 -13.94
CA ILE A 98 -2.14 6.84 -15.32
C ILE A 98 -3.45 6.10 -15.60
N GLU A 99 -4.15 5.62 -14.57
CA GLU A 99 -5.50 5.08 -14.70
C GLU A 99 -6.37 5.44 -13.48
N SER A 100 -7.66 5.71 -13.72
CA SER A 100 -8.68 5.87 -12.68
C SER A 100 -10.00 5.33 -13.24
N ARG A 101 -10.35 4.09 -12.90
CA ARG A 101 -11.50 3.38 -13.48
C ARG A 101 -12.07 2.31 -12.55
N VAL A 102 -13.24 1.80 -12.91
CA VAL A 102 -13.71 0.49 -12.43
C VAL A 102 -13.01 -0.60 -13.25
N SER A 103 -12.38 -1.55 -12.57
CA SER A 103 -11.69 -2.70 -13.15
C SER A 103 -12.45 -3.99 -12.86
N THR A 104 -12.58 -4.84 -13.86
CA THR A 104 -13.02 -6.23 -13.67
C THR A 104 -11.97 -6.97 -12.84
N GLY A 105 -12.29 -7.24 -11.57
CA GLY A 105 -11.43 -7.94 -10.61
C GLY A 105 -11.02 -7.09 -9.41
N TYR A 106 -10.59 -5.84 -9.63
CA TYR A 106 -10.15 -4.94 -8.54
C TYR A 106 -11.25 -3.99 -8.05
N GLY A 107 -12.34 -3.81 -8.81
CA GLY A 107 -13.36 -2.80 -8.50
C GLY A 107 -12.84 -1.38 -8.78
N ASN A 108 -13.10 -0.43 -7.89
CA ASN A 108 -12.60 0.93 -8.03
C ASN A 108 -11.07 0.96 -7.89
N MET A 109 -10.36 1.42 -8.92
CA MET A 109 -8.91 1.35 -8.98
C MET A 109 -8.31 2.66 -9.49
N VAL A 110 -7.22 3.07 -8.84
CA VAL A 110 -6.31 4.12 -9.29
C VAL A 110 -4.92 3.52 -9.47
N LEU A 111 -4.31 3.71 -10.64
CA LEU A 111 -2.93 3.31 -10.93
C LEU A 111 -2.06 4.56 -11.06
N ILE A 112 -0.95 4.56 -10.32
CA ILE A 112 -0.03 5.69 -10.24
C ILE A 112 1.36 5.23 -10.70
N ASP A 113 1.94 5.97 -11.65
CA ASP A 113 3.34 5.83 -12.06
C ASP A 113 4.22 6.76 -11.22
N HIS A 114 5.20 6.19 -10.53
CA HIS A 114 6.17 6.91 -9.69
C HIS A 114 7.48 7.26 -10.43
N GLY A 115 7.57 6.96 -11.73
CA GLY A 115 8.58 7.48 -12.65
C GLY A 115 9.88 6.66 -12.79
N LYS A 116 9.98 5.48 -12.15
CA LYS A 116 11.20 4.63 -12.20
C LYS A 116 10.93 3.13 -12.35
N GLY A 117 9.83 2.76 -13.02
CA GLY A 117 9.49 1.37 -13.34
C GLY A 117 8.03 1.05 -13.11
#